data_AF-A0A0A0CYF0-F1
#
_entry.id   AF-A0A0A0CYF0-F1
#
_cell.length_a   1.000
_cell.length_b   1.000
_cell.length_c   1.000
_cell.angle_alpha   90.00
_cell.angle_beta   90.00
_cell.angle_gamma   90.00
#
_symmetry.space_group_name_H-M   'P 1'
#
loop_
_entity.id
_entity.type
_entity.pdbx_description
1 polymer ?
#
loop_
_entity_poly.entity_id
_entity_poly.type
_entity_poly.pdbx_seq_one_letter_code
_entity_poly.pdbx_strand_id
1 'polypeptide(L)'
;ELPMDLAPAEPGKARSDAAEADIARVTAIWRQCREAAGAEGPFLFGGFGAADCMYAPVVLRLDRYRVPLDPVCRAYADAVLDLPAMRRWIEAGMAEPWVLTF
;
A
#
# COMPACT_ATOMS: atom_id res chain seq x y z
N GLU A 1 10.03 3.80 -10.01
CA GLU A 1 9.29 2.94 -10.96
C GLU A 1 7.83 2.67 -10.60
N LEU A 2 7.39 2.95 -9.36
CA LEU A 2 5.97 2.95 -8.99
C LEU A 2 5.61 4.35 -8.48
N PRO A 3 5.35 5.33 -9.37
CA PRO A 3 4.95 6.66 -8.95
C PRO A 3 3.64 6.59 -8.16
N MET A 4 3.45 7.57 -7.28
CA MET A 4 2.18 7.68 -6.57
C MET A 4 1.12 8.20 -7.55
N ASP A 5 0.40 7.27 -8.16
CA ASP A 5 -0.68 7.54 -9.12
C ASP A 5 -1.92 6.73 -8.73
N LEU A 6 -3.09 7.38 -8.85
CA LEU A 6 -4.39 6.75 -8.65
C LEU A 6 -4.94 6.15 -9.95
N ALA A 7 -4.37 6.49 -11.10
CA ALA A 7 -4.70 5.90 -12.39
C ALA A 7 -4.42 4.38 -12.40
N PRO A 8 -5.13 3.62 -13.24
CA PRO A 8 -4.86 2.20 -13.39
C PRO A 8 -3.44 2.01 -13.92
N ALA A 9 -2.68 1.08 -13.32
CA ALA A 9 -1.38 0.72 -13.84
C ALA A 9 -1.49 0.12 -15.25
N GLU A 10 -0.53 0.45 -16.11
CA GLU A 10 -0.41 -0.16 -17.43
C GLU A 10 -0.22 -1.68 -17.31
N PRO A 11 -1.09 -2.49 -17.93
CA PRO A 11 -0.94 -3.94 -17.91
C PRO A 11 0.38 -4.37 -18.54
N GLY A 12 1.12 -5.26 -17.87
CA GLY A 12 2.30 -5.92 -18.45
C GLY A 12 3.62 -5.16 -18.37
N LYS A 13 3.66 -3.98 -17.72
CA LYS A 13 4.93 -3.28 -17.44
C LYS A 13 5.73 -4.05 -16.38
N ALA A 14 6.87 -4.61 -16.79
CA ALA A 14 7.78 -5.27 -15.87
C ALA A 14 8.38 -4.26 -14.87
N ARG A 15 8.54 -4.69 -13.61
CA ARG A 15 9.22 -3.92 -12.56
C ARG A 15 10.71 -4.24 -12.61
N SER A 16 11.59 -3.27 -12.34
CA SER A 16 13.02 -3.56 -12.22
C SER A 16 13.33 -4.37 -10.97
N ASP A 17 14.51 -4.99 -10.96
CA ASP A 17 15.06 -5.67 -9.80
C ASP A 17 15.17 -4.75 -8.57
N ALA A 18 15.44 -3.45 -8.78
CA ALA A 18 15.49 -2.48 -7.69
C ALA A 18 14.10 -2.25 -7.06
N ALA A 19 13.05 -2.17 -7.90
CA ALA A 19 11.68 -2.05 -7.40
C ALA A 19 11.23 -3.32 -6.67
N GLU A 20 11.57 -4.51 -7.20
CA GLU A 20 11.29 -5.78 -6.53
C GLU A 20 12.04 -5.90 -5.19
N ALA A 21 13.30 -5.46 -5.12
CA ALA A 21 14.05 -5.43 -3.86
C ALA A 21 13.44 -4.51 -2.81
N ASP A 22 12.93 -3.33 -3.22
CA ASP A 22 12.23 -2.42 -2.33
C ASP A 22 10.90 -3.01 -1.82
N ILE A 23 10.13 -3.66 -2.70
CA ILE A 23 8.90 -4.37 -2.31
C ILE A 23 9.22 -5.48 -1.29
N ALA A 24 10.26 -6.28 -1.55
CA ALA A 24 10.68 -7.35 -0.65
C ALA A 24 11.09 -6.81 0.73
N ARG A 25 11.80 -5.68 0.77
CA ARG A 25 12.20 -5.03 2.02
C ARG A 25 11.00 -4.51 2.82
N VAL A 26 10.07 -3.83 2.14
CA VAL A 26 8.85 -3.29 2.79
C VAL A 26 7.99 -4.41 3.35
N THR A 27 7.73 -5.46 2.57
CA THR A 27 6.90 -6.59 3.00
C THR A 27 7.58 -7.39 4.12
N ALA A 28 8.91 -7.48 4.15
CA ALA A 28 9.63 -8.05 5.29
C ALA A 28 9.41 -7.25 6.59
N ILE A 29 9.48 -5.92 6.53
CA ILE A 29 9.23 -5.05 7.68
C ILE A 29 7.79 -5.24 8.19
N TRP A 30 6.80 -5.26 7.28
CA TRP A 30 5.40 -5.45 7.68
C TRP A 30 5.17 -6.80 8.36
N ARG A 31 5.72 -7.88 7.80
CA ARG A 31 5.65 -9.22 8.42
C ARG A 31 6.25 -9.22 9.83
N GLN A 32 7.44 -8.63 10.00
CA GLN A 32 8.09 -8.54 11.32
C GLN A 32 7.26 -7.76 12.33
N CYS A 33 6.69 -6.60 11.95
CA CYS A 33 5.80 -5.84 12.82
C CYS A 33 4.54 -6.63 13.19
N ARG A 34 3.91 -7.27 12.20
CA ARG A 34 2.69 -8.08 12.38
C ARG A 34 2.94 -9.29 13.26
N GLU A 35 4.09 -9.95 13.13
CA GLU A 35 4.51 -11.05 13.99
C GLU A 35 4.75 -10.59 15.43
N ALA A 36 5.41 -9.45 15.62
CA ALA A 36 5.77 -8.94 16.95
C ALA A 36 4.58 -8.32 17.71
N ALA A 37 3.65 -7.66 17.02
CA ALA A 37 2.64 -6.80 17.66
C ALA A 37 1.26 -6.80 16.97
N GLY A 38 1.06 -7.59 15.91
CA GLY A 38 -0.17 -7.58 15.10
C GLY A 38 -1.35 -8.36 15.68
N ALA A 39 -1.22 -8.96 16.87
CA ALA A 39 -2.26 -9.80 17.45
C ALA A 39 -3.48 -8.99 17.94
N GLU A 40 -3.29 -7.74 18.35
CA GLU A 40 -4.32 -6.91 18.98
C GLU A 40 -5.21 -6.14 17.99
N GLY A 41 -5.01 -6.34 16.68
CA GLY A 41 -5.82 -5.69 15.66
C GLY A 41 -5.24 -5.83 14.26
N PRO A 42 -5.83 -5.20 13.24
CA PRO A 42 -5.46 -5.46 11.84
C PRO A 42 -4.26 -4.64 11.34
N PHE A 43 -3.75 -3.69 12.13
CA PHE A 43 -2.68 -2.77 11.73
C PHE A 43 -1.28 -3.25 12.16
N LEU A 44 -0.22 -2.52 11.77
CA LEU A 44 1.17 -2.98 11.98
C LEU A 44 1.50 -3.29 13.45
N PHE A 45 0.93 -2.52 14.37
CA PHE A 45 1.10 -2.67 15.82
C PHE A 45 -0.24 -2.89 16.53
N GLY A 46 -1.14 -3.63 15.88
CA GLY A 46 -2.48 -3.93 16.39
C GLY A 46 -3.49 -2.82 16.06
N GLY A 47 -3.44 -1.71 16.80
CA GLY A 47 -4.26 -0.53 16.55
C GLY A 47 -3.72 0.37 15.44
N PHE A 48 -4.60 1.16 14.82
CA PHE A 48 -4.20 2.15 13.81
C PHE A 48 -3.31 3.24 14.44
N GLY A 49 -2.19 3.56 13.79
CA GLY A 49 -1.26 4.57 14.28
C GLY A 49 -0.42 5.24 13.19
N ALA A 50 0.58 6.00 13.65
CA ALA A 50 1.43 6.80 12.77
C ALA A 50 2.18 5.97 11.72
N ALA A 51 2.59 4.74 12.07
CA ALA A 51 3.23 3.84 11.11
C ALA A 51 2.31 3.51 9.93
N ASP A 52 1.04 3.25 10.18
CA ASP A 52 0.06 2.93 9.14
C ASP A 52 -0.22 4.16 8.25
N CYS A 53 -0.29 5.36 8.83
CA CYS A 53 -0.37 6.61 8.06
C CYS A 53 0.81 6.76 7.09
N MET A 54 2.03 6.49 7.56
CA MET A 54 3.24 6.60 6.74
C MET A 54 3.27 5.55 5.62
N TYR A 55 2.73 4.36 5.87
CA TYR A 55 2.67 3.29 4.87
C TYR A 55 1.42 3.32 3.98
N ALA A 56 0.41 4.14 4.27
CA ALA A 56 -0.82 4.21 3.45
C ALA A 56 -0.56 4.54 1.96
N PRO A 57 0.33 5.48 1.59
CA PRO A 57 0.68 5.71 0.18
C PRO A 57 1.47 4.56 -0.45
N VAL A 58 2.16 3.74 0.36
CA VAL A 58 2.86 2.54 -0.12
C VAL A 58 1.83 1.44 -0.41
N VAL A 59 0.92 1.18 0.53
CA VAL A 59 -0.19 0.25 0.35
C VAL A 59 -0.97 0.56 -0.92
N LEU A 60 -1.33 1.84 -1.12
CA LEU A 60 -2.08 2.27 -2.30
C LEU A 60 -1.34 1.96 -3.61
N ARG A 61 -0.03 2.18 -3.66
CA ARG A 61 0.78 1.83 -4.83
C ARG A 61 0.82 0.32 -5.06
N LEU A 62 1.10 -0.48 -4.03
CA LEU A 62 1.16 -1.93 -4.19
C LEU A 62 -0.18 -2.48 -4.70
N ASP A 63 -1.30 -1.92 -4.24
CA ASP A 63 -2.64 -2.29 -4.70
C ASP A 63 -2.91 -1.85 -6.15
N ARG A 64 -2.66 -0.59 -6.48
CA ARG A 64 -2.89 -0.03 -7.84
C ARG A 64 -2.06 -0.72 -8.92
N TYR A 65 -0.80 -1.04 -8.61
CA TYR A 65 0.09 -1.76 -9.51
C TYR A 65 -0.06 -3.29 -9.43
N ARG A 66 -1.07 -3.78 -8.69
CA ARG A 66 -1.37 -5.21 -8.52
C ARG A 66 -0.14 -6.03 -8.16
N VAL A 67 0.68 -5.49 -7.27
CA VAL A 67 1.86 -6.19 -6.76
C VAL A 67 1.37 -7.42 -5.99
N PRO A 68 1.85 -8.63 -6.30
CA PRO A 68 1.47 -9.82 -5.55
C PRO A 68 2.02 -9.71 -4.13
N LEU A 69 1.13 -9.85 -3.14
CA LEU A 69 1.46 -9.83 -1.72
C LEU A 69 1.15 -11.20 -1.10
N ASP A 70 1.97 -11.59 -0.13
CA ASP A 70 1.64 -12.74 0.71
C ASP A 70 0.40 -12.45 1.58
N PRO A 71 -0.25 -13.47 2.15
CA PRO A 71 -1.50 -13.28 2.91
C PRO A 71 -1.40 -12.30 4.09
N VAL A 72 -0.25 -12.22 4.78
CA VAL A 72 -0.06 -11.30 5.92
C VAL A 72 -0.03 -9.86 5.42
N CYS A 73 0.76 -9.60 4.38
CA CYS A 73 0.87 -8.26 3.79
C CYS A 73 -0.42 -7.83 3.11
N ARG A 74 -1.14 -8.74 2.44
CA ARG A 74 -2.45 -8.46 1.82
C ARG A 74 -3.48 -8.08 2.88
N ALA A 75 -3.60 -8.84 3.97
CA ALA A 75 -4.55 -8.55 5.04
C ALA A 75 -4.31 -7.16 5.68
N TYR A 76 -3.04 -6.80 5.88
CA TYR A 76 -2.69 -5.45 6.33
C TYR A 76 -3.04 -4.37 5.31
N ALA A 77 -2.73 -4.59 4.02
CA ALA A 77 -3.07 -3.66 2.95
C ALA A 77 -4.59 -3.43 2.85
N ASP A 78 -5.39 -4.50 2.95
CA ASP A 78 -6.86 -4.43 2.99
C ASP A 78 -7.35 -3.57 4.15
N ALA A 79 -6.81 -3.78 5.35
CA ALA A 79 -7.20 -3.02 6.54
C ALA A 79 -6.95 -1.51 6.38
N VAL A 80 -5.84 -1.13 5.75
CA VAL A 80 -5.52 0.28 5.46
C VAL A 80 -6.44 0.85 4.39
N LEU A 81 -6.73 0.10 3.32
CA LEU A 81 -7.63 0.52 2.24
C LEU A 81 -9.09 0.64 2.69
N ASP A 82 -9.49 -0.15 3.69
CA ASP A 82 -10.83 -0.11 4.26
C ASP A 82 -11.08 1.05 5.23
N LEU A 83 -10.04 1.80 5.60
CA LEU A 83 -10.20 2.99 6.45
C LEU A 83 -11.13 4.02 5.76
N PRO A 84 -12.15 4.55 6.47
CA PRO A 84 -13.01 5.60 5.91
C PRO A 84 -12.24 6.82 5.42
N ALA A 85 -11.14 7.18 6.10
CA ALA A 85 -10.27 8.27 5.68
C ALA A 85 -9.53 7.95 4.37
N MET A 86 -9.09 6.71 4.19
CA MET A 86 -8.40 6.27 2.97
C MET A 86 -9.35 6.30 1.78
N ARG A 87 -10.57 5.78 1.94
CA ARG A 87 -11.61 5.81 0.90
C ARG A 87 -11.93 7.24 0.46
N ARG A 88 -12.14 8.16 1.41
CA ARG A 88 -12.35 9.58 1.12
C ARG A 88 -11.15 10.22 0.40
N TRP A 89 -9.93 9.86 0.79
CA TRP A 89 -8.73 10.38 0.14
C TRP A 89 -8.62 9.92 -1.31
N ILE A 90 -8.90 8.63 -1.58
CA ILE A 90 -8.93 8.09 -2.94
C ILE A 90 -10.03 8.76 -3.76
N GLU A 91 -11.24 8.88 -3.23
CA GLU A 91 -12.36 9.55 -3.90
C GLU A 91 -12.03 11.01 -4.26
N ALA A 92 -11.46 11.76 -3.31
CA ALA A 92 -11.04 13.14 -3.54
C ALA A 92 -9.96 13.25 -4.61
N GLY A 93 -8.93 12.38 -4.57
CA GLY A 93 -7.87 12.37 -5.56
C GLY A 93 -8.36 11.99 -6.97
N MET A 94 -9.33 11.08 -7.08
CA MET A 94 -9.94 10.73 -8.38
C MET A 94 -10.83 11.84 -8.94
N ALA A 95 -11.31 12.76 -8.09
CA ALA A 95 -12.12 13.91 -8.50
C ALA A 95 -11.28 15.13 -8.90
N GLU A 96 -9.95 15.09 -8.75
CA GLU A 96 -9.07 16.19 -9.15
C GLU A 96 -9.13 16.41 -10.67
N PRO A 97 -9.24 17.67 -11.14
CA PRO A 97 -9.40 17.96 -12.55
C PRO A 97 -8.09 17.86 -13.35
N TRP A 98 -6.94 17.78 -12.67
CA TRP A 98 -5.64 17.68 -13.31
C TRP A 98 -5.16 16.23 -13.33
N VAL A 99 -4.69 15.78 -14.50
CA VAL A 99 -4.07 14.46 -14.68
C VAL A 99 -2.58 14.69 -14.93
N LEU A 100 -1.73 14.04 -14.13
CA LEU A 100 -0.29 14.06 -14.33
C LEU A 100 0.08 13.04 -15.40
N THR A 101 0.87 13.44 -16.40
CA THR A 101 1.38 12.56 -17.45
C THR A 101 2.88 12.39 -17.24
N PHE A 102 3.36 11.15 -17.10
CA PHE A 102 4.75 10.81 -16.79
C PHE A 102 5.39 9.95 -17.87
#